data_AF-A0A9W4SA61-F1
#
_entry.id   AF-A0A9W4SA61-F1
#
_cell.length_a   1.000
_cell.length_b   1.000
_cell.length_c   1.000
_cell.angle_alpha   90.00
_cell.angle_beta   90.00
_cell.angle_gamma   90.00
#
_symmetry.space_group_name_H-M   'P 1'
#
loop_
_entity.id
_entity.type
_entity.pdbx_description
1 polymer ?
#
loop_
_entity_poly.entity_id
_entity_poly.type
_entity_poly.pdbx_seq_one_letter_code
_entity_poly.pdbx_strand_id
1 'polypeptide(L)'
;MANISGVVGGGPAGVAASASSSSQDEASGAADGRYADRGSRDDGAGAGVAGAARGTSLPTPTQTASPEGTGYGDGDDFLPSPDEAEALFESFRGQNLRYFPFLHFRPTMTARELRSEKPFLWICIMTVASRVASQQLALGTRVRQIVGQKLLVENERSIDYLLGLANHQLGNKPFMCLFCQIAIGLVFDLGLNKDPVDGMNPFLCWKAAQERADREKNGATAPASLFLKNQQPRTMEQRRAVLACYMVTSNVASFLGKMDPLRWTPHMDECLQILDSHVTVPSDQALVALVRMQLLKEEAGRLSWRPEVTYDATDGSRTPPSMYVKLLQGQLQKILQNLPTELQSSDTIISQLHCAELSIQEIALSSKTNACVPANLPDVARLDILYACLHAVKAWFEHFFTLPPAAYYAIPFTFFAQLSQCVIALYRLTIFEDPVWDRTSVRNTIDLIATLDEVGDRFMRVCSEAGLNIDVEDGNAFAKAVKTIRGLRGNWESTLGPFVNPVTAAAAAVGPVLGAG
;
A
#
# COMPACT_ATOMS: atom_id res chain seq x y z
N MET A 1 10.45 -15.99 -22.84
CA MET A 1 11.79 -15.53 -23.26
C MET A 1 11.73 -14.06 -23.62
N ALA A 2 12.31 -13.21 -22.78
CA ALA A 2 12.80 -11.86 -23.14
C ALA A 2 13.71 -11.41 -21.99
N ASN A 3 14.98 -11.22 -22.31
CA ASN A 3 16.09 -10.88 -21.43
C ASN A 3 15.97 -9.48 -20.84
N ILE A 4 16.47 -9.30 -19.62
CA ILE A 4 16.94 -8.01 -19.10
C ILE A 4 18.39 -8.22 -18.65
N SER A 5 19.33 -7.53 -19.30
CA SER A 5 20.71 -7.41 -18.86
C SER A 5 21.25 -6.02 -19.21
N GLY A 6 21.94 -5.42 -18.22
CA GLY A 6 22.90 -4.30 -18.35
C GLY A 6 22.29 -2.90 -18.47
N VAL A 7 22.87 -1.82 -17.91
CA VAL A 7 24.29 -1.58 -17.60
C VAL A 7 24.44 -0.49 -16.52
N VAL A 8 25.46 -0.66 -15.67
CA VAL A 8 26.07 0.36 -14.79
C VAL A 8 27.50 0.64 -15.32
N GLY A 9 27.90 1.92 -15.40
CA GLY A 9 29.22 2.42 -15.00
C GLY A 9 30.36 2.64 -16.02
N GLY A 10 30.93 3.87 -16.04
CA GLY A 10 32.32 4.17 -16.44
C GLY A 10 32.59 5.57 -17.04
N GLY A 11 33.32 6.46 -16.34
CA GLY A 11 34.00 7.66 -16.91
C GLY A 11 35.52 7.40 -17.14
N PRO A 12 36.44 8.40 -17.26
CA PRO A 12 36.36 9.85 -17.52
C PRO A 12 37.30 10.35 -18.68
N ALA A 13 37.53 11.68 -18.78
CA ALA A 13 38.44 12.48 -19.66
C ALA A 13 37.85 12.90 -21.03
N GLY A 14 38.02 14.11 -21.58
CA GLY A 14 38.67 15.36 -21.18
C GLY A 14 38.51 16.41 -22.31
N VAL A 15 38.37 17.69 -21.92
CA VAL A 15 38.68 18.96 -22.62
C VAL A 15 38.43 19.10 -24.14
N ALA A 16 37.49 19.99 -24.52
CA ALA A 16 37.73 21.05 -25.52
C ALA A 16 36.59 22.10 -25.48
N ALA A 17 36.97 23.36 -25.31
CA ALA A 17 36.12 24.53 -25.37
C ALA A 17 36.04 25.08 -26.81
N SER A 18 34.90 25.66 -27.18
CA SER A 18 34.85 26.80 -28.10
C SER A 18 33.53 27.57 -27.92
N ALA A 19 33.67 28.88 -27.72
CA ALA A 19 32.65 29.86 -27.43
C ALA A 19 32.11 30.56 -28.69
N SER A 20 30.90 31.14 -28.57
CA SER A 20 30.51 32.45 -29.15
C SER A 20 29.05 32.74 -28.74
N SER A 21 28.81 33.65 -27.78
CA SER A 21 28.27 35.03 -27.94
C SER A 21 26.85 35.07 -28.54
N SER A 22 25.85 35.72 -27.96
CA SER A 22 25.81 37.14 -27.61
C SER A 22 24.68 37.50 -26.62
N SER A 23 24.91 38.60 -25.93
CA SER A 23 24.19 39.23 -24.82
C SER A 23 23.03 40.18 -25.22
N GLN A 24 22.33 40.69 -24.19
CA GLN A 24 21.53 41.95 -24.12
C GLN A 24 20.08 41.85 -24.67
N ASP A 25 19.02 42.40 -24.05
CA ASP A 25 18.89 43.49 -23.08
C ASP A 25 17.62 43.42 -22.21
N GLU A 26 17.62 44.37 -21.27
CA GLU A 26 16.81 44.70 -20.09
C GLU A 26 15.28 44.83 -20.18
N ALA A 27 14.73 44.85 -18.97
CA ALA A 27 13.35 45.07 -18.56
C ALA A 27 12.91 46.55 -18.57
N SER A 28 11.59 46.80 -18.53
CA SER A 28 10.90 47.59 -17.47
C SER A 28 9.53 48.16 -17.90
N GLY A 29 8.65 48.34 -16.90
CA GLY A 29 7.53 49.31 -16.90
C GLY A 29 6.15 48.74 -17.26
N ALA A 30 5.33 48.27 -16.32
CA ALA A 30 4.47 49.03 -15.38
C ALA A 30 3.40 49.91 -16.07
N ALA A 31 2.12 49.58 -15.90
CA ALA A 31 1.06 50.55 -15.61
C ALA A 31 -0.28 49.86 -15.29
N ASP A 32 -0.88 50.37 -14.22
CA ASP A 32 -2.17 50.10 -13.60
C ASP A 32 -3.26 51.02 -14.21
N GLY A 33 -4.56 50.71 -14.08
CA GLY A 33 -5.62 51.74 -14.23
C GLY A 33 -6.90 51.43 -15.01
N ARG A 34 -7.89 50.89 -14.28
CA ARG A 34 -9.38 51.03 -14.31
C ARG A 34 -10.03 52.08 -15.27
N TYR A 35 -11.21 51.76 -15.83
CA TYR A 35 -12.57 52.18 -15.38
C TYR A 35 -13.67 52.02 -16.47
N ALA A 36 -14.83 51.44 -16.07
CA ALA A 36 -16.25 51.69 -16.45
C ALA A 36 -16.70 51.72 -17.94
N ASP A 37 -17.99 51.57 -18.31
CA ASP A 37 -19.25 50.98 -17.81
C ASP A 37 -20.29 51.20 -18.95
N ARG A 38 -21.33 50.35 -19.01
CA ARG A 38 -22.66 50.53 -19.65
C ARG A 38 -22.84 50.69 -21.18
N GLY A 39 -23.69 49.79 -21.73
CA GLY A 39 -25.07 50.20 -22.08
C GLY A 39 -25.73 49.67 -23.38
N SER A 40 -26.87 48.99 -23.22
CA SER A 40 -28.08 48.89 -24.10
C SER A 40 -28.05 48.06 -25.41
N ARG A 41 -28.89 47.01 -25.54
CA ARG A 41 -30.26 46.90 -26.20
C ARG A 41 -30.20 46.99 -27.74
N ASP A 42 -30.90 46.24 -28.59
CA ASP A 42 -32.13 45.43 -28.54
C ASP A 42 -32.19 44.49 -29.79
N ASP A 43 -33.08 43.49 -29.73
CA ASP A 43 -33.89 42.84 -30.79
C ASP A 43 -33.32 42.11 -32.03
N GLY A 44 -33.93 40.93 -32.33
CA GLY A 44 -34.11 40.47 -33.71
C GLY A 44 -34.10 38.95 -33.99
N ALA A 45 -35.29 38.34 -33.92
CA ALA A 45 -35.78 37.06 -34.46
C ALA A 45 -34.99 36.29 -35.55
N GLY A 46 -35.05 34.94 -35.50
CA GLY A 46 -34.81 34.06 -36.64
C GLY A 46 -34.91 32.56 -36.32
N ALA A 47 -35.95 31.89 -36.83
CA ALA A 47 -36.28 30.49 -36.63
C ALA A 47 -35.34 29.49 -37.36
N GLY A 48 -35.20 28.27 -36.83
CA GLY A 48 -34.57 27.16 -37.55
C GLY A 48 -34.54 25.84 -36.76
N VAL A 49 -35.44 24.93 -37.12
CA VAL A 49 -35.66 23.60 -36.56
C VAL A 49 -34.51 22.63 -36.91
N ALA A 50 -33.97 21.91 -35.92
CA ALA A 50 -33.45 20.54 -36.07
C ALA A 50 -33.30 19.86 -34.70
N GLY A 51 -34.08 18.81 -34.47
CA GLY A 51 -34.10 18.06 -33.24
C GLY A 51 -32.85 17.21 -33.02
N ALA A 52 -32.38 17.18 -31.77
CA ALA A 52 -31.57 16.09 -31.23
C ALA A 52 -31.98 15.92 -29.77
N ALA A 53 -32.90 14.99 -29.51
CA ALA A 53 -33.27 14.56 -28.18
C ALA A 53 -32.05 13.86 -27.53
N ARG A 54 -31.30 14.58 -26.71
CA ARG A 54 -30.41 13.99 -25.69
C ARG A 54 -31.20 13.85 -24.40
N GLY A 55 -31.98 12.77 -24.32
CA GLY A 55 -32.51 12.29 -23.05
C GLY A 55 -31.38 11.63 -22.27
N THR A 56 -30.73 12.38 -21.40
CA THR A 56 -29.86 11.85 -20.34
C THR A 56 -30.73 11.37 -19.19
N SER A 57 -31.09 10.09 -19.20
CA SER A 57 -31.57 9.38 -18.02
C SER A 57 -30.35 8.97 -17.17
N LEU A 58 -30.34 9.39 -15.90
CA LEU A 58 -29.37 9.02 -14.86
C LEU A 58 -30.14 8.44 -13.66
N PRO A 59 -29.48 7.61 -12.82
CA PRO A 59 -30.00 6.32 -12.43
C PRO A 59 -30.75 6.33 -11.10
N THR A 60 -31.75 5.47 -11.01
CA THR A 60 -32.46 5.09 -9.78
C THR A 60 -31.54 4.21 -8.92
N PRO A 61 -31.54 4.35 -7.58
CA PRO A 61 -30.84 3.40 -6.71
C PRO A 61 -31.61 2.08 -6.70
N THR A 62 -31.14 1.11 -7.47
CA THR A 62 -31.71 -0.24 -7.47
C THR A 62 -31.21 -0.97 -6.22
N GLN A 63 -32.12 -1.66 -5.54
CA GLN A 63 -31.77 -2.74 -4.62
C GLN A 63 -30.74 -3.63 -5.31
N THR A 64 -29.68 -4.01 -4.61
CA THR A 64 -28.65 -4.95 -5.08
C THR A 64 -29.31 -6.29 -5.38
N ALA A 65 -29.85 -6.44 -6.60
CA ALA A 65 -30.17 -7.73 -7.17
C ALA A 65 -28.86 -8.47 -7.45
N SER A 66 -28.86 -9.78 -7.25
CA SER A 66 -27.71 -10.66 -7.54
C SER A 66 -27.15 -10.38 -8.94
N PRO A 67 -25.82 -10.45 -9.14
CA PRO A 67 -25.12 -9.99 -10.35
C PRO A 67 -25.31 -10.91 -11.58
N GLU A 68 -26.41 -11.65 -11.64
CA GLU A 68 -26.79 -12.55 -12.72
C GLU A 68 -27.61 -11.76 -13.75
N GLY A 69 -26.92 -11.00 -14.61
CA GLY A 69 -27.65 -10.16 -15.55
C GLY A 69 -26.81 -9.37 -16.55
N THR A 70 -25.68 -9.89 -17.03
CA THR A 70 -25.10 -9.42 -18.30
C THR A 70 -24.62 -10.63 -19.09
N GLY A 71 -25.16 -10.77 -20.32
CA GLY A 71 -24.96 -11.93 -21.20
C GLY A 71 -23.52 -12.13 -21.64
N TYR A 72 -22.72 -12.77 -20.79
CA TYR A 72 -21.46 -13.41 -21.14
C TYR A 72 -21.48 -14.79 -20.46
N GLY A 73 -21.90 -15.81 -21.21
CA GLY A 73 -21.88 -17.19 -20.76
C GLY A 73 -20.44 -17.65 -20.56
N ASP A 74 -20.09 -17.94 -19.29
CA ASP A 74 -19.01 -18.83 -18.80
C ASP A 74 -18.68 -18.59 -17.31
N GLY A 75 -19.33 -17.62 -16.64
CA GLY A 75 -18.90 -17.14 -15.32
C GLY A 75 -19.40 -17.92 -14.09
N ASP A 76 -20.47 -18.72 -14.21
CA ASP A 76 -21.08 -19.40 -13.06
C ASP A 76 -20.35 -20.70 -12.67
N ASP A 77 -19.63 -21.32 -13.60
CA ASP A 77 -18.95 -22.61 -13.37
C ASP A 77 -17.81 -22.52 -12.33
N PHE A 78 -17.29 -21.32 -12.07
CA PHE A 78 -16.22 -21.08 -11.09
C PHE A 78 -16.72 -20.37 -9.82
N LEU A 79 -18.02 -20.14 -9.67
CA LEU A 79 -18.56 -19.70 -8.39
C LEU A 79 -18.53 -20.87 -7.38
N PRO A 80 -18.13 -20.61 -6.12
CA PRO A 80 -18.15 -21.66 -5.12
C PRO A 80 -19.59 -22.14 -4.87
N SER A 81 -19.73 -23.45 -4.64
CA SER A 81 -21.00 -24.02 -4.20
C SER A 81 -21.45 -23.38 -2.87
N PRO A 82 -22.74 -23.42 -2.48
CA PRO A 82 -23.19 -22.83 -1.23
C PRO A 82 -22.40 -23.32 0.00
N ASP A 83 -22.12 -24.62 0.08
CA ASP A 83 -21.38 -25.20 1.21
C ASP A 83 -19.91 -24.80 1.20
N GLU A 84 -19.30 -24.75 0.02
CA GLU A 84 -17.94 -24.24 -0.17
C GLU A 84 -17.85 -22.76 0.24
N ALA A 85 -18.82 -21.93 -0.16
CA ALA A 85 -18.84 -20.51 0.16
C ALA A 85 -18.90 -20.26 1.68
N GLU A 86 -19.66 -21.06 2.43
CA GLU A 86 -19.68 -21.00 3.90
C GLU A 86 -18.32 -21.39 4.49
N ALA A 87 -17.69 -22.46 4.00
CA ALA A 87 -16.37 -22.89 4.45
C ALA A 87 -15.28 -21.85 4.15
N LEU A 88 -15.32 -21.23 2.96
CA LEU A 88 -14.41 -20.16 2.56
C LEU A 88 -14.61 -18.92 3.44
N PHE A 89 -15.86 -18.55 3.72
CA PHE A 89 -16.16 -17.39 4.57
C PHE A 89 -15.73 -17.60 6.02
N GLU A 90 -15.97 -18.78 6.59
CA GLU A 90 -15.53 -19.11 7.94
C GLU A 90 -13.99 -19.16 8.03
N SER A 91 -13.33 -19.73 7.01
CA SER A 91 -11.87 -19.70 6.90
C SER A 91 -11.34 -18.26 6.84
N PHE A 92 -11.98 -17.39 6.05
CA PHE A 92 -11.60 -15.98 5.94
C PHE A 92 -11.74 -15.25 7.28
N ARG A 93 -12.88 -15.42 7.93
CA ARG A 93 -13.17 -14.83 9.25
C ARG A 93 -12.18 -15.32 10.30
N GLY A 94 -11.89 -16.62 10.29
CA GLY A 94 -11.04 -17.26 11.29
C GLY A 94 -9.55 -17.07 11.07
N GLN A 95 -9.07 -16.85 9.83
CA GLN A 95 -7.65 -16.84 9.50
C GLN A 95 -7.18 -15.48 8.93
N ASN A 96 -7.80 -14.99 7.85
CA ASN A 96 -7.35 -13.77 7.17
C ASN A 96 -7.53 -12.51 8.05
N LEU A 97 -8.65 -12.40 8.76
CA LEU A 97 -8.92 -11.24 9.63
C LEU A 97 -7.98 -11.13 10.82
N ARG A 98 -7.23 -12.19 11.18
CA ARG A 98 -6.18 -12.10 12.21
C ARG A 98 -5.03 -11.19 11.78
N TYR A 99 -4.74 -11.16 10.48
CA TYR A 99 -3.65 -10.37 9.91
C TYR A 99 -4.09 -8.99 9.43
N PHE A 100 -5.34 -8.84 8.96
CA PHE A 100 -5.88 -7.54 8.58
C PHE A 100 -7.29 -7.30 9.16
N PRO A 101 -7.39 -6.83 10.41
CA PRO A 101 -8.62 -6.82 11.19
C PRO A 101 -9.50 -5.58 10.91
N PHE A 102 -9.83 -5.31 9.65
CA PHE A 102 -10.62 -4.12 9.27
C PHE A 102 -12.12 -4.38 9.05
N LEU A 103 -12.50 -5.65 8.86
CA LEU A 103 -13.89 -6.07 8.70
C LEU A 103 -14.42 -6.64 10.01
N HIS A 104 -15.69 -6.38 10.28
CA HIS A 104 -16.43 -6.99 11.37
C HIS A 104 -17.71 -7.62 10.85
N PHE A 105 -17.89 -8.91 11.13
CA PHE A 105 -19.10 -9.66 10.80
C PHE A 105 -19.80 -10.08 12.07
N ARG A 106 -21.14 -10.10 12.05
CA ARG A 106 -21.92 -10.71 13.12
C ARG A 106 -21.53 -12.20 13.22
N PRO A 107 -21.38 -12.79 14.43
CA PRO A 107 -21.03 -14.21 14.57
C PRO A 107 -21.98 -15.16 13.86
N THR A 108 -23.26 -14.79 13.73
CA THR A 108 -24.29 -15.59 13.07
C THR A 108 -24.43 -15.34 11.57
N MET A 109 -23.65 -14.43 11.00
CA MET A 109 -23.76 -14.07 9.58
C MET A 109 -23.30 -15.24 8.71
N THR A 110 -24.12 -15.60 7.72
CA THR A 110 -23.81 -16.65 6.73
C THR A 110 -23.16 -16.04 5.48
N ALA A 111 -22.46 -16.84 4.69
CA ALA A 111 -21.93 -16.44 3.40
C ALA A 111 -23.07 -16.06 2.44
N ARG A 112 -24.23 -16.73 2.54
CA ARG A 112 -25.45 -16.36 1.79
C ARG A 112 -25.97 -14.96 2.17
N GLU A 113 -26.09 -14.67 3.46
CA GLU A 113 -26.46 -13.33 3.94
C GLU A 113 -25.47 -12.28 3.41
N LEU A 114 -24.17 -12.55 3.52
CA LEU A 114 -23.13 -11.65 3.02
C LEU A 114 -23.24 -11.41 1.51
N ARG A 115 -23.48 -12.46 0.71
CA ARG A 115 -23.71 -12.33 -0.74
C ARG A 115 -24.91 -11.44 -1.06
N SER A 116 -25.96 -11.49 -0.23
CA SER A 116 -27.15 -10.66 -0.42
C SER A 116 -26.95 -9.19 0.01
N GLU A 117 -26.25 -8.95 1.11
CA GLU A 117 -26.05 -7.60 1.66
C GLU A 117 -24.92 -6.84 0.96
N LYS A 118 -23.82 -7.54 0.64
CA LYS A 118 -22.56 -6.98 0.14
C LYS A 118 -21.97 -7.91 -0.94
N PRO A 119 -22.61 -8.01 -2.12
CA PRO A 119 -22.24 -8.98 -3.16
C PRO A 119 -20.81 -8.79 -3.68
N PHE A 120 -20.29 -7.56 -3.73
CA PHE A 120 -18.94 -7.32 -4.21
C PHE A 120 -17.87 -7.72 -3.18
N LEU A 121 -18.08 -7.38 -1.91
CA LEU A 121 -17.22 -7.84 -0.81
C LEU A 121 -17.22 -9.38 -0.74
N TRP A 122 -18.40 -10.00 -0.89
CA TRP A 122 -18.51 -11.46 -0.90
C TRP A 122 -17.62 -12.08 -1.97
N ILE A 123 -17.70 -11.65 -3.22
CA ILE A 123 -16.87 -12.24 -4.30
C ILE A 123 -15.38 -11.97 -4.07
N CYS A 124 -15.01 -10.80 -3.53
CA CYS A 124 -13.62 -10.53 -3.14
C CYS A 124 -13.13 -11.48 -2.04
N ILE A 125 -13.98 -11.79 -1.05
CA ILE A 125 -13.64 -12.75 0.02
C ILE A 125 -13.50 -14.16 -0.55
N MET A 126 -14.42 -14.61 -1.41
CA MET A 126 -14.31 -15.91 -2.08
C MET A 126 -13.01 -16.00 -2.90
N THR A 127 -12.65 -14.92 -3.60
CA THR A 127 -11.39 -14.86 -4.39
C THR A 127 -10.15 -15.01 -3.50
N VAL A 128 -10.13 -14.36 -2.34
CA VAL A 128 -8.99 -14.39 -1.42
C VAL A 128 -8.89 -15.72 -0.67
N ALA A 129 -10.03 -16.32 -0.31
CA ALA A 129 -10.10 -17.53 0.50
C ALA A 129 -10.12 -18.84 -0.32
N SER A 130 -10.28 -18.75 -1.64
CA SER A 130 -10.24 -19.91 -2.55
C SER A 130 -8.87 -20.60 -2.59
N ARG A 131 -8.87 -21.91 -2.33
CA ARG A 131 -7.66 -22.76 -2.36
C ARG A 131 -7.33 -23.32 -3.74
N VAL A 132 -8.19 -23.07 -4.73
CA VAL A 132 -8.06 -23.59 -6.09
C VAL A 132 -7.57 -22.46 -7.00
N ALA A 133 -6.44 -22.67 -7.67
CA ALA A 133 -5.80 -21.61 -8.45
C ALA A 133 -6.67 -21.14 -9.64
N SER A 134 -7.32 -22.06 -10.37
CA SER A 134 -8.24 -21.72 -11.46
C SER A 134 -9.43 -20.88 -10.96
N GLN A 135 -10.06 -21.29 -9.87
CA GLN A 135 -11.20 -20.59 -9.26
C GLN A 135 -10.79 -19.18 -8.81
N GLN A 136 -9.65 -19.04 -8.13
CA GLN A 136 -9.12 -17.72 -7.74
C GLN A 136 -8.87 -16.81 -8.95
N LEU A 137 -8.32 -17.33 -10.05
CA LEU A 137 -8.08 -16.58 -11.28
C LEU A 137 -9.40 -16.16 -11.96
N ALA A 138 -10.37 -17.05 -12.02
CA ALA A 138 -11.69 -16.78 -12.58
C ALA A 138 -12.44 -15.72 -11.76
N LEU A 139 -12.51 -15.89 -10.43
CA LEU A 139 -13.14 -14.93 -9.52
C LEU A 139 -12.42 -13.58 -9.55
N GLY A 140 -11.09 -13.55 -9.60
CA GLY A 140 -10.31 -12.32 -9.75
C GLY A 140 -10.58 -11.61 -11.08
N THR A 141 -10.84 -12.36 -12.15
CA THR A 141 -11.28 -11.81 -13.44
C THR A 141 -12.68 -11.22 -13.34
N ARG A 142 -13.60 -11.90 -12.65
CA ARG A 142 -14.94 -11.40 -12.38
C ARG A 142 -14.93 -10.11 -11.55
N VAL A 143 -14.08 -10.02 -10.52
CA VAL A 143 -13.85 -8.79 -9.75
C VAL A 143 -13.45 -7.64 -10.67
N ARG A 144 -12.48 -7.85 -11.58
CA ARG A 144 -12.06 -6.82 -12.55
C ARG A 144 -13.20 -6.39 -13.48
N GLN A 145 -14.00 -7.34 -13.95
CA GLN A 145 -15.16 -7.04 -14.80
C GLN A 145 -16.20 -6.19 -14.05
N ILE A 146 -16.51 -6.54 -12.80
CA ILE A 146 -17.43 -5.77 -11.96
C ILE A 146 -16.89 -4.37 -11.73
N VAL A 147 -15.60 -4.22 -11.40
CA VAL A 147 -14.96 -2.90 -11.25
C VAL A 147 -15.10 -2.08 -12.53
N GLY A 148 -14.74 -2.65 -13.69
CA GLY A 148 -14.85 -1.95 -14.97
C GLY A 148 -16.28 -1.54 -15.31
N GLN A 149 -17.23 -2.47 -15.18
CA GLN A 149 -18.62 -2.22 -15.55
C GLN A 149 -19.34 -1.33 -14.52
N LYS A 150 -19.36 -1.73 -13.24
CA LYS A 150 -20.15 -1.06 -12.22
C LYS A 150 -19.56 0.28 -11.80
N LEU A 151 -18.25 0.37 -11.60
CA LEU A 151 -17.63 1.58 -11.06
C LEU A 151 -17.29 2.57 -12.17
N LEU A 152 -16.80 2.10 -13.33
CA LEU A 152 -16.35 3.01 -14.39
C LEU A 152 -17.43 3.34 -15.42
N VAL A 153 -18.23 2.35 -15.85
CA VAL A 153 -19.28 2.56 -16.86
C VAL A 153 -20.59 3.03 -16.23
N GLU A 154 -21.07 2.33 -15.21
CA GLU A 154 -22.37 2.61 -14.55
C GLU A 154 -22.26 3.63 -13.41
N ASN A 155 -21.04 4.00 -13.04
CA ASN A 155 -20.76 5.01 -12.00
C ASN A 155 -21.39 4.68 -10.62
N GLU A 156 -21.49 3.40 -10.27
CA GLU A 156 -21.98 2.98 -8.96
C GLU A 156 -20.95 3.27 -7.86
N ARG A 157 -21.41 3.73 -6.69
CA ARG A 157 -20.60 4.05 -5.52
C ARG A 157 -21.25 3.51 -4.26
N SER A 158 -20.53 2.67 -3.52
CA SER A 158 -21.02 2.07 -2.29
C SER A 158 -19.88 1.66 -1.36
N ILE A 159 -20.19 1.49 -0.07
CA ILE A 159 -19.23 0.98 0.90
C ILE A 159 -18.82 -0.47 0.57
N ASP A 160 -19.71 -1.26 -0.03
CA ASP A 160 -19.44 -2.62 -0.48
C ASP A 160 -18.24 -2.67 -1.45
N TYR A 161 -18.23 -1.78 -2.44
CA TYR A 161 -17.11 -1.65 -3.38
C TYR A 161 -15.80 -1.29 -2.69
N LEU A 162 -15.83 -0.33 -1.76
CA LEU A 162 -14.63 0.08 -1.04
C LEU A 162 -14.07 -1.06 -0.16
N LEU A 163 -14.93 -1.75 0.60
CA LEU A 163 -14.53 -2.88 1.43
C LEU A 163 -13.97 -4.03 0.58
N GLY A 164 -14.62 -4.34 -0.55
CA GLY A 164 -14.15 -5.37 -1.47
C GLY A 164 -12.79 -5.03 -2.09
N LEU A 165 -12.55 -3.77 -2.48
CA LEU A 165 -11.26 -3.33 -3.02
C LEU A 165 -10.16 -3.30 -1.96
N ALA A 166 -10.47 -2.91 -0.72
CA ALA A 166 -9.54 -2.94 0.40
C ALA A 166 -9.19 -4.39 0.81
N ASN A 167 -10.13 -5.33 0.66
CA ASN A 167 -9.90 -6.75 0.92
C ASN A 167 -9.09 -7.44 -0.18
N HIS A 168 -9.32 -7.03 -1.44
CA HIS A 168 -8.78 -7.74 -2.59
C HIS A 168 -7.25 -7.68 -2.58
N GLN A 169 -6.63 -8.84 -2.37
CA GLN A 169 -5.20 -9.05 -2.53
C GLN A 169 -4.85 -8.70 -3.98
N LEU A 170 -4.25 -7.53 -4.18
CA LEU A 170 -4.03 -6.96 -5.50
C LEU A 170 -3.06 -7.85 -6.30
N GLY A 171 -3.60 -8.74 -7.11
CA GLY A 171 -2.81 -9.57 -8.02
C GLY A 171 -2.27 -8.76 -9.20
N ASN A 172 -1.00 -9.02 -9.56
CA ASN A 172 -0.23 -8.48 -10.70
C ASN A 172 0.01 -6.95 -10.78
N LYS A 173 1.28 -6.60 -11.09
CA LYS A 173 1.88 -5.25 -10.99
C LYS A 173 1.17 -4.08 -11.71
N PRO A 174 0.47 -4.22 -12.85
CA PRO A 174 -0.23 -3.05 -13.43
C PRO A 174 -1.56 -2.74 -12.73
N PHE A 175 -2.21 -3.72 -12.10
CA PHE A 175 -3.54 -3.54 -11.52
C PHE A 175 -3.52 -2.98 -10.10
N MET A 176 -2.46 -3.22 -9.32
CA MET A 176 -2.37 -2.72 -7.94
C MET A 176 -2.57 -1.20 -7.86
N CYS A 177 -1.82 -0.45 -8.69
CA CYS A 177 -1.93 1.01 -8.73
C CYS A 177 -3.33 1.46 -9.15
N LEU A 178 -3.88 0.87 -10.23
CA LEU A 178 -5.21 1.22 -10.72
C LEU A 178 -6.29 0.99 -9.66
N PHE A 179 -6.29 -0.18 -9.01
CA PHE A 179 -7.24 -0.52 -7.96
C PHE A 179 -7.12 0.41 -6.75
N CYS A 180 -5.89 0.76 -6.35
CA CYS A 180 -5.67 1.76 -5.31
C CYS A 180 -6.25 3.13 -5.70
N GLN A 181 -6.04 3.58 -6.95
CA GLN A 181 -6.60 4.86 -7.41
C GLN A 181 -8.13 4.84 -7.47
N ILE A 182 -8.74 3.72 -7.86
CA ILE A 182 -10.20 3.54 -7.82
C ILE A 182 -10.70 3.58 -6.38
N ALA A 183 -10.05 2.88 -5.45
CA ALA A 183 -10.43 2.89 -4.03
C ALA A 183 -10.29 4.29 -3.41
N ILE A 184 -9.22 5.03 -3.75
CA ILE A 184 -9.05 6.44 -3.37
C ILE A 184 -10.19 7.29 -3.92
N GLY A 185 -10.56 7.11 -5.20
CA GLY A 185 -11.71 7.77 -5.80
C GLY A 185 -13.02 7.47 -5.06
N LEU A 186 -13.26 6.21 -4.68
CA LEU A 186 -14.44 5.83 -3.88
C LEU A 186 -14.47 6.53 -2.51
N VAL A 187 -13.33 6.66 -1.83
CA VAL A 187 -13.25 7.39 -0.56
C VAL A 187 -13.71 8.84 -0.73
N PHE A 188 -13.28 9.51 -1.81
CA PHE A 188 -13.69 10.87 -2.11
C PHE A 188 -15.17 10.97 -2.52
N ASP A 189 -15.64 10.07 -3.38
CA ASP A 189 -17.03 10.07 -3.87
C ASP A 189 -18.03 9.79 -2.74
N LEU A 190 -17.66 8.95 -1.78
CA LEU A 190 -18.42 8.67 -0.55
C LEU A 190 -18.19 9.72 0.55
N GLY A 191 -17.27 10.66 0.32
CA GLY A 191 -16.90 11.73 1.25
C GLY A 191 -16.23 11.25 2.54
N LEU A 192 -15.74 10.00 2.62
CA LEU A 192 -15.28 9.39 3.87
C LEU A 192 -14.01 10.04 4.46
N ASN A 193 -13.32 10.89 3.69
CA ASN A 193 -12.11 11.58 4.11
C ASN A 193 -12.37 12.97 4.73
N LYS A 194 -13.64 13.38 4.84
CA LYS A 194 -14.05 14.68 5.38
C LYS A 194 -15.15 14.51 6.43
N ASP A 195 -15.10 15.39 7.41
CA ASP A 195 -16.17 15.52 8.39
C ASP A 195 -17.47 15.85 7.65
N PRO A 196 -18.57 15.11 7.91
CA PRO A 196 -19.90 15.41 7.39
C PRO A 196 -20.32 16.88 7.55
N VAL A 197 -19.89 17.56 8.62
CA VAL A 197 -20.33 18.91 9.00
C VAL A 197 -19.41 20.00 8.45
N ASP A 198 -18.15 19.71 8.17
CA ASP A 198 -17.08 20.69 7.93
C ASP A 198 -17.00 21.20 6.48
N GLY A 199 -18.15 21.35 5.83
CA GLY A 199 -18.20 22.09 4.57
C GLY A 199 -19.51 21.90 3.84
N MET A 200 -20.25 23.02 3.69
CA MET A 200 -21.15 23.21 2.56
C MET A 200 -20.33 23.08 1.27
N ASN A 201 -20.09 21.85 0.82
CA ASN A 201 -19.46 21.58 -0.44
C ASN A 201 -20.36 22.18 -1.53
N PRO A 202 -19.93 23.24 -2.26
CA PRO A 202 -20.80 23.95 -3.18
C PRO A 202 -21.40 23.03 -4.24
N PHE A 203 -20.64 22.02 -4.69
CA PHE A 203 -21.13 21.02 -5.63
C PHE A 203 -22.24 20.15 -5.01
N LEU A 204 -22.07 19.66 -3.77
CA LEU A 204 -23.12 18.87 -3.11
C LEU A 204 -24.37 19.71 -2.79
N CYS A 205 -24.19 20.97 -2.39
CA CYS A 205 -25.30 21.90 -2.17
C CYS A 205 -26.08 22.16 -3.47
N TRP A 206 -25.36 22.44 -4.57
CA TRP A 206 -25.97 22.65 -5.88
C TRP A 206 -26.69 21.40 -6.39
N LYS A 207 -26.06 20.23 -6.24
CA LYS A 207 -26.67 18.95 -6.60
C LYS A 207 -27.93 18.66 -5.78
N ALA A 208 -27.92 18.96 -4.48
CA ALA A 208 -29.11 18.82 -3.63
C ALA A 208 -30.25 19.77 -4.05
N ALA A 209 -29.91 21.00 -4.45
CA ALA A 209 -30.88 21.95 -4.99
C ALA A 209 -31.48 21.46 -6.32
N GLN A 210 -30.64 20.92 -7.21
CA GLN A 210 -31.10 20.30 -8.47
C GLN A 210 -32.00 19.09 -8.21
N GLU A 211 -31.58 18.16 -7.34
CA GLU A 211 -32.38 17.00 -6.95
C GLU A 211 -33.74 17.42 -6.34
N ARG A 212 -33.76 18.52 -5.59
CA ARG A 212 -35.00 19.09 -5.05
C ARG A 212 -35.90 19.65 -6.15
N ALA A 213 -35.35 20.43 -7.08
CA ALA A 213 -36.10 20.98 -8.21
C ALA A 213 -36.69 19.86 -9.10
N ASP A 214 -35.93 18.79 -9.34
CA ASP A 214 -36.40 17.63 -10.10
C ASP A 214 -37.51 16.85 -9.36
N ARG A 215 -37.45 16.77 -8.02
CA ARG A 215 -38.53 16.17 -7.19
C ARG A 215 -39.82 16.98 -7.26
N GLU A 216 -39.71 18.30 -7.14
CA GLU A 216 -40.86 19.21 -7.23
C GLU A 216 -41.56 19.09 -8.59
N LYS A 217 -40.79 18.81 -9.65
CA LYS A 217 -41.31 18.59 -11.01
C LYS A 217 -41.89 17.19 -11.23
N ASN A 218 -41.28 16.13 -10.67
CA ASN A 218 -41.62 14.75 -10.97
C ASN A 218 -42.53 14.07 -9.92
N GLY A 219 -42.87 14.74 -8.82
CA GLY A 219 -43.78 14.24 -7.78
C GLY A 219 -43.30 12.99 -7.03
N ALA A 220 -42.02 12.61 -7.17
CA ALA A 220 -41.49 11.37 -6.63
C ALA A 220 -40.93 11.52 -5.20
N THR A 221 -41.31 10.60 -4.30
CA THR A 221 -40.70 10.38 -2.99
C THR A 221 -39.37 9.62 -3.15
N ALA A 222 -38.37 10.27 -3.75
CA ALA A 222 -37.03 9.71 -3.85
C ALA A 222 -36.32 9.68 -2.47
N PRO A 223 -35.45 8.67 -2.20
CA PRO A 223 -34.71 8.54 -0.94
C PRO A 223 -33.91 9.81 -0.61
N ALA A 224 -33.51 9.99 0.65
CA ALA A 224 -32.75 11.17 1.14
C ALA A 224 -31.68 11.65 0.15
N SER A 225 -31.59 12.96 -0.09
CA SER A 225 -30.64 13.56 -1.05
C SER A 225 -29.21 13.12 -0.73
N LEU A 226 -28.38 13.05 -1.76
CA LEU A 226 -26.99 12.61 -1.62
C LEU A 226 -26.22 13.51 -0.62
N PHE A 227 -26.60 14.80 -0.58
CA PHE A 227 -26.16 15.74 0.45
C PHE A 227 -26.55 15.31 1.87
N LEU A 228 -27.82 14.99 2.12
CA LEU A 228 -28.29 14.61 3.45
C LEU A 228 -27.67 13.29 3.95
N LYS A 229 -27.40 12.35 3.04
CA LYS A 229 -26.67 11.11 3.36
C LYS A 229 -25.23 11.40 3.77
N ASN A 230 -24.58 12.35 3.10
CA ASN A 230 -23.21 12.77 3.43
C ASN A 230 -23.11 13.60 4.72
N GLN A 231 -24.24 14.11 5.25
CA GLN A 231 -24.33 14.81 6.53
C GLN A 231 -24.50 13.86 7.74
N GLN A 232 -24.70 12.56 7.52
CA GLN A 232 -24.85 11.61 8.63
C GLN A 232 -23.51 11.33 9.32
N PRO A 233 -23.49 11.13 10.65
CA PRO A 233 -22.29 10.69 11.35
C PRO A 233 -21.71 9.41 10.74
N ARG A 234 -20.38 9.34 10.63
CA ARG A 234 -19.71 8.17 10.07
C ARG A 234 -19.94 6.94 10.94
N THR A 235 -20.39 5.86 10.32
CA THR A 235 -20.53 4.56 11.00
C THR A 235 -19.15 3.97 11.32
N MET A 236 -19.08 3.06 12.29
CA MET A 236 -17.83 2.36 12.62
C MET A 236 -17.28 1.57 11.41
N GLU A 237 -18.15 1.02 10.56
CA GLU A 237 -17.74 0.38 9.30
C GLU A 237 -17.07 1.38 8.34
N GLN A 238 -17.65 2.57 8.17
CA GLN A 238 -17.06 3.62 7.32
C GLN A 238 -15.71 4.10 7.85
N ARG A 239 -15.57 4.24 9.17
CA ARG A 239 -14.31 4.62 9.83
C ARG A 239 -13.23 3.56 9.60
N ARG A 240 -13.55 2.27 9.78
CA ARG A 240 -12.62 1.17 9.45
C ARG A 240 -12.25 1.15 7.97
N ALA A 241 -13.23 1.36 7.08
CA ALA A 241 -13.02 1.30 5.63
C ALA A 241 -12.04 2.36 5.12
N VAL A 242 -12.16 3.61 5.57
CA VAL A 242 -11.24 4.68 5.15
C VAL A 242 -9.81 4.44 5.66
N LEU A 243 -9.67 3.93 6.89
CA LEU A 243 -8.37 3.57 7.47
C LEU A 243 -7.74 2.35 6.78
N ALA A 244 -8.54 1.35 6.43
CA ALA A 244 -8.11 0.19 5.64
C ALA A 244 -7.65 0.62 4.23
N CYS A 245 -8.40 1.53 3.59
CA CYS A 245 -8.00 2.09 2.30
C CYS A 245 -6.67 2.83 2.39
N TYR A 246 -6.45 3.61 3.45
CA TYR A 246 -5.15 4.24 3.72
C TYR A 246 -4.05 3.19 3.88
N MET A 247 -4.24 2.18 4.74
CA MET A 247 -3.26 1.11 4.95
C MET A 247 -2.85 0.42 3.66
N VAL A 248 -3.82 0.04 2.83
CA VAL A 248 -3.56 -0.66 1.56
C VAL A 248 -2.82 0.26 0.59
N THR A 249 -3.32 1.48 0.37
CA THR A 249 -2.72 2.42 -0.59
C THR A 249 -1.32 2.85 -0.16
N SER A 250 -1.09 3.08 1.13
CA SER A 250 0.21 3.39 1.75
C SER A 250 1.25 2.28 1.52
N ASN A 251 0.87 1.03 1.79
CA ASN A 251 1.76 -0.11 1.58
C ASN A 251 2.06 -0.33 0.09
N VAL A 252 1.06 -0.20 -0.78
CA VAL A 252 1.25 -0.35 -2.24
C VAL A 252 2.12 0.77 -2.80
N ALA A 253 1.92 2.02 -2.37
CA ALA A 253 2.76 3.14 -2.74
C ALA A 253 4.23 2.90 -2.35
N SER A 254 4.47 2.48 -1.11
CA SER A 254 5.80 2.16 -0.59
C SER A 254 6.46 1.02 -1.37
N PHE A 255 5.68 -0.02 -1.72
CA PHE A 255 6.17 -1.19 -2.44
C PHE A 255 6.48 -0.91 -3.92
N LEU A 256 5.62 -0.14 -4.61
CA LEU A 256 5.77 0.13 -6.03
C LEU A 256 6.71 1.31 -6.33
N GLY A 257 6.78 2.29 -5.44
CA GLY A 257 7.61 3.50 -5.59
C GLY A 257 7.18 4.44 -6.73
N LYS A 258 5.97 4.32 -7.26
CA LYS A 258 5.49 5.07 -8.45
C LYS A 258 4.07 5.64 -8.33
N MET A 259 3.51 5.67 -7.14
CA MET A 259 2.19 6.25 -6.89
C MET A 259 2.15 6.90 -5.51
N ASP A 260 1.30 7.90 -5.37
CA ASP A 260 1.00 8.49 -4.07
C ASP A 260 -0.15 7.71 -3.39
N PRO A 261 -0.06 7.49 -2.06
CA PRO A 261 -1.11 6.82 -1.31
C PRO A 261 -2.31 7.75 -1.06
N LEU A 262 -3.37 7.22 -0.46
CA LEU A 262 -4.46 8.05 0.06
C LEU A 262 -3.88 9.06 1.06
N ARG A 263 -4.04 10.34 0.78
CA ARG A 263 -3.56 11.39 1.68
C ARG A 263 -4.29 11.32 3.03
N TRP A 264 -3.52 11.23 4.12
CA TRP A 264 -4.04 11.31 5.48
C TRP A 264 -4.71 12.67 5.74
N THR A 265 -5.86 12.66 6.42
CA THR A 265 -6.64 13.88 6.73
C THR A 265 -6.96 14.00 8.22
N PRO A 266 -7.23 15.21 8.73
CA PRO A 266 -7.65 15.39 10.13
C PRO A 266 -8.91 14.60 10.50
N HIS A 267 -9.83 14.41 9.54
CA HIS A 267 -11.01 13.57 9.78
C HIS A 267 -10.63 12.08 9.94
N MET A 268 -9.58 11.61 9.28
CA MET A 268 -9.08 10.25 9.50
C MET A 268 -8.42 10.11 10.87
N ASP A 269 -7.76 11.15 11.40
CA ASP A 269 -7.30 11.19 12.80
C ASP A 269 -8.48 11.06 13.77
N GLU A 270 -9.57 11.80 13.54
CA GLU A 270 -10.80 11.69 14.33
C GLU A 270 -11.41 10.27 14.22
N CYS A 271 -11.44 9.68 13.03
CA CYS A 271 -11.88 8.29 12.84
C CYS A 271 -11.03 7.32 13.66
N LEU A 272 -9.70 7.47 13.61
CA LEU A 272 -8.76 6.65 14.34
C LEU A 272 -8.94 6.81 15.86
N GLN A 273 -9.12 8.04 16.34
CA GLN A 273 -9.36 8.35 17.75
C GLN A 273 -10.68 7.74 18.25
N ILE A 274 -11.75 7.82 17.46
CA ILE A 274 -13.05 7.24 17.82
C ILE A 274 -12.99 5.71 17.90
N LEU A 275 -12.26 5.05 16.99
CA LEU A 275 -12.04 3.60 17.08
C LEU A 275 -11.24 3.22 18.34
N ASP A 276 -10.30 4.07 18.76
CA ASP A 276 -9.47 3.84 19.95
C ASP A 276 -10.25 4.09 21.26
N SER A 277 -11.07 5.14 21.31
CA SER A 277 -11.83 5.52 22.51
C SER A 277 -13.14 4.74 22.70
N HIS A 278 -13.75 4.29 21.60
CA HIS A 278 -15.01 3.53 21.61
C HIS A 278 -14.79 2.14 21.03
N VAL A 279 -14.02 1.33 21.76
CA VAL A 279 -13.75 -0.06 21.37
C VAL A 279 -15.05 -0.86 21.38
N THR A 280 -15.62 -1.04 20.19
CA THR A 280 -16.84 -1.86 20.00
C THR A 280 -16.50 -3.31 19.71
N VAL A 281 -15.35 -3.54 19.07
CA VAL A 281 -14.85 -4.87 18.70
C VAL A 281 -13.34 -4.95 18.99
N PRO A 282 -12.81 -6.08 19.50
CA PRO A 282 -11.38 -6.20 19.82
C PRO A 282 -10.44 -5.95 18.62
N SER A 283 -10.92 -6.24 17.41
CA SER A 283 -10.21 -5.98 16.16
C SER A 283 -9.87 -4.50 15.92
N ASP A 284 -10.65 -3.57 16.51
CA ASP A 284 -10.42 -2.13 16.36
C ASP A 284 -9.07 -1.70 16.94
N GLN A 285 -8.70 -2.22 18.11
CA GLN A 285 -7.45 -1.85 18.77
C GLN A 285 -6.24 -2.31 17.95
N ALA A 286 -6.31 -3.50 17.37
CA ALA A 286 -5.28 -4.01 16.46
C ALA A 286 -5.18 -3.15 15.20
N LEU A 287 -6.31 -2.81 14.57
CA LEU A 287 -6.32 -1.93 13.39
C LEU A 287 -5.73 -0.54 13.71
N VAL A 288 -6.12 0.06 14.84
CA VAL A 288 -5.62 1.36 15.29
C VAL A 288 -4.10 1.33 15.45
N ALA A 289 -3.56 0.29 16.11
CA ALA A 289 -2.12 0.14 16.28
C ALA A 289 -1.39 -0.01 14.93
N LEU A 290 -1.90 -0.84 14.03
CA LEU A 290 -1.34 -1.03 12.68
C LEU A 290 -1.30 0.29 11.89
N VAL A 291 -2.38 1.07 11.93
CA VAL A 291 -2.47 2.38 11.26
C VAL A 291 -1.49 3.38 11.87
N ARG A 292 -1.40 3.46 13.20
CA ARG A 292 -0.44 4.36 13.88
C ARG A 292 1.00 4.02 13.51
N MET A 293 1.36 2.73 13.47
CA MET A 293 2.69 2.31 13.04
C MET A 293 2.95 2.63 11.55
N GLN A 294 1.92 2.49 10.70
CA GLN A 294 2.04 2.85 9.29
C GLN A 294 2.24 4.35 9.09
N LEU A 295 1.55 5.20 9.85
CA LEU A 295 1.75 6.65 9.83
C LEU A 295 3.17 7.04 10.23
N LEU A 296 3.73 6.40 11.26
CA LEU A 296 5.13 6.62 11.65
C LEU A 296 6.10 6.21 10.54
N LYS A 297 5.82 5.10 9.86
CA LYS A 297 6.61 4.63 8.71
C LYS A 297 6.53 5.60 7.53
N GLU A 298 5.37 6.14 7.20
CA GLU A 298 5.24 7.16 6.14
C GLU A 298 5.96 8.46 6.51
N GLU A 299 5.85 8.89 7.77
CA GLU A 299 6.56 10.08 8.23
C GLU A 299 8.08 9.88 8.14
N ALA A 300 8.59 8.71 8.52
CA ALA A 300 9.98 8.34 8.35
C ALA A 300 10.42 8.37 6.87
N GLY A 301 9.61 7.79 5.97
CA GLY A 301 9.85 7.84 4.53
C GLY A 301 9.90 9.29 4.01
N ARG A 302 8.94 10.13 4.40
CA ARG A 302 8.87 11.54 3.98
C ARG A 302 10.10 12.33 4.42
N LEU A 303 10.58 12.10 5.65
CA LEU A 303 11.78 12.73 6.18
C LEU A 303 13.04 12.29 5.43
N SER A 304 13.08 11.03 4.97
CA SER A 304 14.19 10.46 4.20
C SER A 304 14.32 11.04 2.79
N TRP A 305 13.21 11.47 2.18
CA TRP A 305 13.16 11.96 0.79
C TRP A 305 13.11 13.49 0.64
N ARG A 306 13.18 14.29 1.72
CA ARG A 306 13.10 15.76 1.62
C ARG A 306 14.23 16.33 0.75
N PRO A 307 13.94 16.99 -0.39
CA PRO A 307 14.96 17.67 -1.18
C PRO A 307 15.54 18.83 -0.36
N GLU A 308 16.86 18.96 -0.23
CA GLU A 308 17.46 20.15 0.45
C GLU A 308 17.14 21.49 -0.27
N VAL A 309 16.54 21.44 -1.45
CA VAL A 309 16.39 22.56 -2.39
C VAL A 309 14.95 23.10 -2.32
N THR A 310 14.50 23.51 -1.15
CA THR A 310 13.55 24.62 -1.06
C THR A 310 14.38 25.86 -0.74
N TYR A 311 14.53 26.73 -1.74
CA TYR A 311 15.32 27.97 -1.69
C TYR A 311 14.78 29.03 -0.69
N ASP A 312 13.81 28.69 0.16
CA ASP A 312 13.13 29.61 1.08
C ASP A 312 13.34 29.26 2.56
N ALA A 313 14.59 29.06 2.97
CA ALA A 313 14.92 29.13 4.40
C ALA A 313 16.21 29.93 4.58
N THR A 314 16.05 31.24 4.67
CA THR A 314 16.93 32.08 5.47
C THR A 314 17.16 31.41 6.82
N ASP A 315 18.41 31.05 7.08
CA ASP A 315 19.04 30.92 8.39
C ASP A 315 18.15 30.41 9.55
N GLY A 316 18.13 29.09 9.74
CA GLY A 316 17.44 28.45 10.85
C GLY A 316 17.88 26.99 11.03
N SER A 317 18.43 26.69 12.22
CA SER A 317 18.84 25.37 12.70
C SER A 317 17.91 24.23 12.22
N ARG A 318 18.34 23.49 11.20
CA ARG A 318 17.64 22.27 10.78
C ARG A 318 17.83 21.23 11.88
N THR A 319 16.73 20.70 12.40
CA THR A 319 16.71 19.62 13.38
C THR A 319 17.49 18.40 12.83
N PRO A 320 18.58 17.93 13.47
CA PRO A 320 19.32 16.76 13.01
C PRO A 320 18.44 15.50 12.85
N PRO A 321 18.71 14.64 11.84
CA PRO A 321 17.99 13.37 11.61
C PRO A 321 17.86 12.50 12.86
N SER A 322 18.89 12.46 13.71
CA SER A 322 18.91 11.69 14.96
C SER A 322 17.85 12.13 15.97
N MET A 323 17.40 13.40 15.96
CA MET A 323 16.29 13.85 16.81
C MET A 323 14.95 13.31 16.30
N TYR A 324 14.74 13.25 14.98
CA TYR A 324 13.55 12.64 14.40
C TYR A 324 13.50 11.14 14.68
N VAL A 325 14.63 10.42 14.55
CA VAL A 325 14.73 9.00 14.91
C VAL A 325 14.30 8.79 16.36
N LYS A 326 14.87 9.52 17.32
CA LYS A 326 14.50 9.41 18.75
C LYS A 326 13.02 9.72 19.01
N LEU A 327 12.47 10.75 18.35
CA LEU A 327 11.07 11.11 18.48
C LEU A 327 10.15 9.99 18.01
N LEU A 328 10.38 9.47 16.79
CA LEU A 328 9.55 8.43 16.19
C LEU A 328 9.69 7.10 16.93
N GLN A 329 10.90 6.73 17.39
CA GLN A 329 11.11 5.58 18.28
C GLN A 329 10.30 5.71 19.57
N GLY A 330 10.32 6.88 20.21
CA GLY A 330 9.52 7.14 21.41
C GLY A 330 8.02 7.05 21.16
N GLN A 331 7.54 7.48 19.99
CA GLN A 331 6.14 7.32 19.59
C GLN A 331 5.78 5.84 19.33
N LEU A 332 6.67 5.09 18.68
CA LEU A 332 6.48 3.66 18.42
C LEU A 332 6.39 2.85 19.71
N GLN A 333 7.28 3.12 20.67
CA GLN A 333 7.24 2.49 22.00
C GLN A 333 5.95 2.81 22.76
N LYS A 334 5.44 4.05 22.67
CA LYS A 334 4.15 4.44 23.27
C LYS A 334 2.98 3.67 22.66
N ILE A 335 2.99 3.44 21.34
CA ILE A 335 1.95 2.63 20.68
C ILE A 335 1.92 1.22 21.27
N LEU A 336 3.08 0.58 21.44
CA LEU A 336 3.17 -0.77 22.02
C LEU A 336 2.74 -0.80 23.49
N GLN A 337 3.20 0.15 24.30
CA GLN A 337 2.89 0.22 25.73
C GLN A 337 1.39 0.40 26.00
N ASN A 338 0.69 1.09 25.10
CA ASN A 338 -0.75 1.31 25.19
C ASN A 338 -1.59 0.14 24.66
N LEU A 339 -0.96 -0.86 24.01
CA LEU A 339 -1.65 -1.99 23.42
C LEU A 339 -1.84 -3.11 24.47
N PRO A 340 -3.00 -3.78 24.55
CA PRO A 340 -3.20 -4.96 25.38
C PRO A 340 -2.16 -6.05 25.10
N THR A 341 -1.70 -6.74 26.15
CA THR A 341 -0.62 -7.74 26.07
C THR A 341 -0.94 -8.86 25.07
N GLU A 342 -2.21 -9.25 24.95
CA GLU A 342 -2.67 -10.27 23.99
C GLU A 342 -2.42 -9.83 22.53
N LEU A 343 -2.62 -8.55 22.24
CA LEU A 343 -2.41 -7.99 20.91
C LEU A 343 -0.94 -7.70 20.62
N GLN A 344 -0.11 -7.46 21.65
CA GLN A 344 1.34 -7.32 21.47
C GLN A 344 1.97 -8.61 20.91
N SER A 345 1.42 -9.77 21.26
CA SER A 345 1.85 -11.07 20.71
C SER A 345 1.26 -11.41 19.34
N SER A 346 0.48 -10.52 18.72
CA SER A 346 -0.12 -10.76 17.41
C SER A 346 0.93 -10.70 16.29
N ASP A 347 0.92 -11.69 15.40
CA ASP A 347 1.89 -11.82 14.32
C ASP A 347 2.00 -10.57 13.44
N THR A 348 0.87 -9.92 13.16
CA THR A 348 0.85 -8.70 12.33
C THR A 348 1.34 -7.47 13.07
N ILE A 349 1.24 -7.44 14.41
CA ILE A 349 1.74 -6.34 15.22
C ILE A 349 3.26 -6.45 15.33
N ILE A 350 3.78 -7.66 15.59
CA ILE A 350 5.23 -7.92 15.65
C ILE A 350 5.90 -7.60 14.30
N SER A 351 5.32 -8.05 13.18
CA SER A 351 5.91 -7.76 11.86
C SER A 351 5.85 -6.28 11.50
N GLN A 352 4.74 -5.59 11.79
CA GLN A 352 4.59 -4.16 11.53
C GLN A 352 5.52 -3.33 12.43
N LEU A 353 5.74 -3.76 13.68
CA LEU A 353 6.69 -3.15 14.60
C LEU A 353 8.10 -3.14 14.02
N HIS A 354 8.65 -4.31 13.68
CA HIS A 354 10.02 -4.39 13.15
C HIS A 354 10.17 -3.69 11.79
N CYS A 355 9.12 -3.70 10.96
CA CYS A 355 9.12 -2.94 9.72
C CYS A 355 9.10 -1.41 9.95
N ALA A 356 8.39 -0.93 10.97
CA ALA A 356 8.39 0.47 11.37
C ALA A 356 9.73 0.89 11.98
N GLU A 357 10.33 0.04 12.84
CA GLU A 357 11.68 0.24 13.39
C GLU A 357 12.71 0.41 12.28
N LEU A 358 12.73 -0.51 11.30
CA LEU A 358 13.60 -0.42 10.13
C LEU A 358 13.42 0.92 9.40
N SER A 359 12.18 1.29 9.09
CA SER A 359 11.88 2.52 8.35
C SER A 359 12.31 3.79 9.11
N ILE A 360 12.19 3.79 10.44
CA ILE A 360 12.64 4.91 11.29
C ILE A 360 14.17 5.01 11.30
N GLN A 361 14.90 3.89 11.36
CA GLN A 361 16.37 3.91 11.29
C GLN A 361 16.89 4.38 9.93
N GLU A 362 16.20 4.01 8.84
CA GLU A 362 16.58 4.40 7.48
C GLU A 362 16.62 5.92 7.26
N ILE A 363 15.89 6.72 8.06
CA ILE A 363 15.95 8.21 8.04
C ILE A 363 17.37 8.71 8.20
N ALA A 364 18.13 8.08 9.09
CA ALA A 364 19.47 8.53 9.39
C ALA A 364 20.52 7.97 8.42
N LEU A 365 20.13 7.09 7.49
CA LEU A 365 20.95 6.53 6.42
C LEU A 365 20.68 7.15 5.05
N SER A 366 19.53 7.80 4.86
CA SER A 366 19.14 8.39 3.57
C SER A 366 20.03 9.57 3.20
N SER A 367 20.78 9.40 2.11
CA SER A 367 21.53 10.47 1.42
C SER A 367 21.12 10.50 -0.04
N LYS A 368 21.20 11.68 -0.68
CA LYS A 368 20.65 12.02 -2.01
C LYS A 368 21.17 11.21 -3.20
N THR A 369 22.09 10.28 -2.98
CA THR A 369 22.64 9.41 -4.01
C THR A 369 22.37 8.00 -3.57
N ASN A 370 22.34 7.02 -4.48
CA ASN A 370 22.18 5.60 -4.14
C ASN A 370 23.32 5.02 -3.23
N ALA A 371 24.04 5.86 -2.48
CA ALA A 371 24.99 5.57 -1.44
C ALA A 371 24.38 5.90 -0.06
N CYS A 372 24.40 4.91 0.83
CA CYS A 372 24.02 5.02 2.24
C CYS A 372 25.05 5.85 3.04
N VAL A 373 25.35 7.11 2.70
CA VAL A 373 26.33 7.90 3.50
C VAL A 373 25.74 9.23 3.98
N PRO A 374 25.46 9.36 5.28
CA PRO A 374 25.29 10.65 5.94
C PRO A 374 26.68 11.26 6.11
N ALA A 375 27.02 12.29 5.32
CA ALA A 375 28.34 12.92 5.38
C ALA A 375 28.64 13.66 6.70
N ASN A 376 27.70 13.76 7.64
CA ASN A 376 27.79 14.66 8.81
C ASN A 376 27.51 14.01 10.18
N LEU A 377 27.49 12.67 10.30
CA LEU A 377 27.31 11.99 11.60
C LEU A 377 28.63 11.43 12.14
N PRO A 378 28.87 11.48 13.48
CA PRO A 378 29.99 10.77 14.10
C PRO A 378 29.94 9.27 13.80
N ASP A 379 31.11 8.68 13.61
CA ASP A 379 31.29 7.27 13.23
C ASP A 379 30.53 6.28 14.13
N VAL A 380 30.58 6.47 15.46
CA VAL A 380 29.86 5.63 16.42
C VAL A 380 28.35 5.71 16.21
N ALA A 381 27.80 6.91 15.99
CA ALA A 381 26.36 7.09 15.78
C ALA A 381 25.92 6.45 14.46
N ARG A 382 26.73 6.57 13.40
CA ARG A 382 26.46 5.93 12.11
C ARG A 382 26.47 4.41 12.23
N LEU A 383 27.42 3.86 12.99
CA LEU A 383 27.51 2.43 13.28
C LEU A 383 26.28 1.91 14.06
N ASP A 384 25.86 2.63 15.09
CA ASP A 384 24.67 2.28 15.89
C ASP A 384 23.41 2.19 15.03
N ILE A 385 23.22 3.14 14.09
CA ILE A 385 22.08 3.15 13.17
C ILE A 385 22.12 1.93 12.23
N LEU A 386 23.28 1.62 11.65
CA LEU A 386 23.43 0.47 10.75
C LEU A 386 23.14 -0.85 11.47
N TYR A 387 23.62 -1.01 12.71
CA TYR A 387 23.29 -2.16 13.54
C TYR A 387 21.81 -2.19 13.92
N ALA A 388 21.19 -1.04 14.22
CA ALA A 388 19.76 -0.98 14.51
C ALA A 388 18.92 -1.42 13.29
N CYS A 389 19.28 -1.00 12.06
CA CYS A 389 18.66 -1.52 10.84
C CYS A 389 18.83 -3.04 10.71
N LEU A 390 20.06 -3.55 10.92
CA LEU A 390 20.36 -4.97 10.82
C LEU A 390 19.57 -5.80 11.84
N HIS A 391 19.46 -5.33 13.08
CA HIS A 391 18.70 -5.99 14.13
C HIS A 391 17.19 -5.96 13.85
N ALA A 392 16.64 -4.86 13.34
CA ALA A 392 15.23 -4.79 12.94
C ALA A 392 14.91 -5.78 11.80
N VAL A 393 15.79 -5.85 10.78
CA VAL A 393 15.68 -6.83 9.69
C VAL A 393 15.75 -8.26 10.22
N LYS A 394 16.73 -8.56 11.07
CA LYS A 394 16.88 -9.89 11.68
C LYS A 394 15.65 -10.27 12.50
N ALA A 395 15.17 -9.39 13.37
CA ALA A 395 13.99 -9.64 14.20
C ALA A 395 12.73 -9.89 13.35
N TRP A 396 12.56 -9.14 12.26
CA TRP A 396 11.47 -9.37 11.31
C TRP A 396 11.55 -10.77 10.67
N PHE A 397 12.72 -11.20 10.20
CA PHE A 397 12.90 -12.54 9.62
C PHE A 397 12.77 -13.67 10.64
N GLU A 398 13.32 -13.50 11.84
CA GLU A 398 13.16 -14.48 12.93
C GLU A 398 11.68 -14.70 13.22
N HIS A 399 10.90 -13.62 13.33
CA HIS A 399 9.45 -13.71 13.48
C HIS A 399 8.79 -14.39 12.27
N PHE A 400 9.08 -13.96 11.05
CA PHE A 400 8.52 -14.55 9.83
C PHE A 400 8.78 -16.06 9.71
N PHE A 401 9.94 -16.53 10.17
CA PHE A 401 10.30 -17.95 10.18
C PHE A 401 9.69 -18.75 11.36
N THR A 402 9.10 -18.09 12.36
CA THR A 402 8.25 -18.78 13.35
C THR A 402 6.88 -19.16 12.77
N LEU A 403 6.39 -18.41 11.78
CA LEU A 403 5.06 -18.62 11.20
C LEU A 403 5.02 -19.88 10.33
N PRO A 404 4.09 -20.83 10.53
CA PRO A 404 4.04 -22.05 9.74
C PRO A 404 3.74 -21.73 8.26
N PRO A 405 4.37 -22.40 7.28
CA PRO A 405 4.13 -22.16 5.86
C PRO A 405 2.65 -22.22 5.46
N ALA A 406 1.85 -23.08 6.10
CA ALA A 406 0.40 -23.14 5.89
C ALA A 406 -0.33 -21.80 6.15
N ALA A 407 0.16 -20.98 7.10
CA ALA A 407 -0.46 -19.71 7.45
C ALA A 407 -0.26 -18.64 6.37
N TYR A 408 0.78 -18.75 5.53
CA TYR A 408 1.13 -17.73 4.54
C TYR A 408 0.01 -17.45 3.54
N TYR A 409 -0.82 -18.45 3.29
CA TYR A 409 -2.00 -18.33 2.45
C TYR A 409 -3.03 -17.31 2.98
N ALA A 410 -3.16 -17.17 4.31
CA ALA A 410 -4.10 -16.24 4.92
C ALA A 410 -3.53 -14.82 5.10
N ILE A 411 -2.21 -14.66 4.94
CA ILE A 411 -1.49 -13.41 5.17
C ILE A 411 -1.73 -12.42 4.02
N PRO A 412 -2.02 -11.14 4.30
CA PRO A 412 -2.21 -10.13 3.28
C PRO A 412 -0.92 -9.73 2.58
N PHE A 413 -1.06 -9.23 1.36
CA PHE A 413 -0.01 -8.72 0.49
C PHE A 413 0.84 -7.65 1.18
N THR A 414 0.26 -6.85 2.08
CA THR A 414 1.00 -5.85 2.88
C THR A 414 2.14 -6.49 3.68
N PHE A 415 1.98 -7.70 4.19
CA PHE A 415 3.04 -8.44 4.86
C PHE A 415 4.16 -8.85 3.89
N PHE A 416 3.80 -9.29 2.67
CA PHE A 416 4.80 -9.61 1.64
C PHE A 416 5.48 -8.36 1.07
N ALA A 417 4.85 -7.19 1.13
CA ALA A 417 5.51 -5.92 0.86
C ALA A 417 6.56 -5.60 1.93
N GLN A 418 6.28 -5.88 3.22
CA GLN A 418 7.29 -5.79 4.29
C GLN A 418 8.45 -6.78 4.06
N LEU A 419 8.17 -8.02 3.64
CA LEU A 419 9.19 -8.99 3.26
C LEU A 419 10.12 -8.41 2.20
N SER A 420 9.56 -7.85 1.13
CA SER A 420 10.34 -7.22 0.07
C SER A 420 11.20 -6.07 0.59
N GLN A 421 10.68 -5.24 1.50
CA GLN A 421 11.45 -4.15 2.11
C GLN A 421 12.62 -4.71 2.94
N CYS A 422 12.38 -5.72 3.78
CA CYS A 422 13.42 -6.32 4.63
C CYS A 422 14.49 -7.04 3.80
N VAL A 423 14.11 -7.74 2.72
CA VAL A 423 15.05 -8.36 1.78
C VAL A 423 15.94 -7.31 1.11
N ILE A 424 15.37 -6.19 0.65
CA ILE A 424 16.13 -5.10 0.01
C ILE A 424 17.06 -4.42 1.04
N ALA A 425 16.58 -4.17 2.25
CA ALA A 425 17.40 -3.60 3.32
C ALA A 425 18.57 -4.52 3.69
N LEU A 426 18.34 -5.82 3.82
CA LEU A 426 19.39 -6.80 4.07
C LEU A 426 20.43 -6.82 2.96
N TYR A 427 19.99 -6.84 1.70
CA TYR A 427 20.90 -6.76 0.56
C TYR A 427 21.75 -5.49 0.62
N ARG A 428 21.13 -4.33 0.83
CA ARG A 428 21.83 -3.04 0.96
C ARG A 428 22.87 -3.09 2.07
N LEU A 429 22.51 -3.53 3.27
CA LEU A 429 23.44 -3.67 4.40
C LEU A 429 24.60 -4.63 4.10
N THR A 430 24.35 -5.69 3.32
CA THR A 430 25.36 -6.69 2.95
C THR A 430 26.39 -6.12 1.98
N ILE A 431 25.96 -5.33 0.99
CA ILE A 431 26.86 -4.74 -0.01
C ILE A 431 27.42 -3.37 0.41
N PHE A 432 26.90 -2.79 1.49
CA PHE A 432 27.22 -1.42 1.90
C PHE A 432 28.70 -1.27 2.26
N GLU A 433 29.35 -0.26 1.68
CA GLU A 433 30.76 0.03 1.89
C GLU A 433 30.91 1.31 2.72
N ASP A 434 31.42 1.17 3.93
CA ASP A 434 31.73 2.28 4.84
C ASP A 434 32.92 1.89 5.73
N PRO A 435 33.86 2.80 6.00
CA PRO A 435 35.03 2.51 6.84
C PRO A 435 34.71 1.92 8.21
N VAL A 436 33.54 2.22 8.78
CA VAL A 436 33.14 1.74 10.11
C VAL A 436 32.21 0.53 10.07
N TRP A 437 31.80 0.08 8.89
CA TRP A 437 30.84 -1.01 8.72
C TRP A 437 31.52 -2.33 8.36
N ASP A 438 31.35 -3.34 9.21
CA ASP A 438 31.87 -4.68 8.95
C ASP A 438 30.82 -5.56 8.26
N ARG A 439 31.00 -5.75 6.94
CA ARG A 439 30.17 -6.66 6.12
C ARG A 439 30.24 -8.11 6.59
N THR A 440 31.30 -8.52 7.29
CA THR A 440 31.43 -9.87 7.85
C THR A 440 30.50 -10.05 9.04
N SER A 441 30.43 -9.05 9.93
CA SER A 441 29.46 -8.98 11.03
C SER A 441 28.02 -9.07 10.55
N VAL A 442 27.67 -8.42 9.42
CA VAL A 442 26.35 -8.55 8.79
C VAL A 442 26.03 -10.00 8.47
N ARG A 443 26.94 -10.67 7.74
CA ARG A 443 26.76 -12.07 7.33
C ARG A 443 26.65 -13.02 8.52
N ASN A 444 27.43 -12.78 9.59
CA ASN A 444 27.37 -13.56 10.82
C ASN A 444 26.07 -13.35 11.61
N THR A 445 25.45 -12.18 11.48
CA THR A 445 24.21 -11.83 12.17
C THR A 445 22.99 -12.40 11.44
N ILE A 446 22.93 -12.23 10.12
CA ILE A 446 21.92 -12.81 9.24
C ILE A 446 22.50 -12.93 7.82
N ASP A 447 22.65 -14.16 7.33
CA ASP A 447 23.17 -14.42 6.00
C ASP A 447 22.08 -14.22 4.93
N LEU A 448 22.32 -13.32 3.97
CA LEU A 448 21.36 -12.99 2.92
C LEU A 448 20.97 -14.19 2.06
N ILE A 449 21.94 -15.01 1.66
CA ILE A 449 21.70 -16.11 0.71
C ILE A 449 20.92 -17.22 1.40
N ALA A 450 21.32 -17.62 2.61
CA ALA A 450 20.60 -18.58 3.43
C ALA A 450 19.18 -18.08 3.78
N THR A 451 19.01 -16.78 4.04
CA THR A 451 17.69 -16.18 4.27
C THR A 451 16.80 -16.31 3.03
N LEU A 452 17.33 -16.02 1.83
CA LEU A 452 16.58 -16.18 0.58
C LEU A 452 16.25 -17.64 0.28
N ASP A 453 17.17 -18.57 0.59
CA ASP A 453 16.93 -20.01 0.47
C ASP A 453 15.79 -20.46 1.39
N GLU A 454 15.82 -20.10 2.68
CA GLU A 454 14.74 -20.42 3.62
C GLU A 454 13.39 -19.82 3.19
N VAL A 455 13.36 -18.55 2.74
CA VAL A 455 12.13 -17.94 2.20
C VAL A 455 11.60 -18.75 1.01
N GLY A 456 12.49 -19.13 0.08
CA GLY A 456 12.15 -19.94 -1.08
C GLY A 456 11.60 -21.31 -0.70
N ASP A 457 12.24 -21.99 0.24
CA ASP A 457 11.86 -23.33 0.72
C ASP A 457 10.50 -23.31 1.42
N ARG A 458 10.24 -22.32 2.27
CA ARG A 458 8.93 -22.16 2.90
C ARG A 458 7.84 -21.86 1.88
N PHE A 459 8.10 -20.99 0.89
CA PHE A 459 7.15 -20.72 -0.19
C PHE A 459 6.81 -21.96 -1.03
N MET A 460 7.77 -22.86 -1.26
CA MET A 460 7.48 -24.14 -1.93
C MET A 460 6.53 -25.02 -1.10
N ARG A 461 6.69 -25.03 0.23
CA ARG A 461 5.92 -25.86 1.15
C ARG A 461 4.48 -25.37 1.37
N VAL A 462 4.18 -24.10 1.10
CA VAL A 462 2.83 -23.54 1.29
C VAL A 462 1.77 -24.36 0.57
N CYS A 463 2.04 -24.80 -0.66
CA CYS A 463 1.04 -25.49 -1.47
C CYS A 463 0.62 -26.82 -0.84
N SER A 464 1.59 -27.63 -0.42
CA SER A 464 1.33 -28.91 0.24
C SER A 464 0.76 -28.73 1.65
N GLU A 465 1.24 -27.76 2.42
CA GLU A 465 0.85 -27.59 3.84
C GLU A 465 -0.48 -26.86 4.03
N ALA A 466 -0.84 -25.92 3.13
CA ALA A 466 -2.14 -25.24 3.15
C ALA A 466 -3.21 -25.96 2.32
N GLY A 467 -2.86 -27.05 1.64
CA GLY A 467 -3.76 -27.81 0.77
C GLY A 467 -4.22 -27.01 -0.45
N LEU A 468 -3.31 -26.25 -1.09
CA LEU A 468 -3.62 -25.48 -2.29
C LEU A 468 -3.58 -26.38 -3.51
N ASN A 469 -4.67 -26.40 -4.28
CA ASN A 469 -4.74 -27.13 -5.52
C ASN A 469 -4.13 -26.28 -6.64
N ILE A 470 -3.03 -26.76 -7.22
CA ILE A 470 -2.40 -26.15 -8.38
C ILE A 470 -2.90 -26.88 -9.63
N ASP A 471 -4.01 -26.40 -10.14
CA ASP A 471 -4.71 -26.94 -11.31
C ASP A 471 -4.45 -26.15 -12.59
N VAL A 472 -3.49 -25.21 -12.56
CA VAL A 472 -3.10 -24.35 -13.69
C VAL A 472 -1.61 -24.45 -13.96
N GLU A 473 -1.22 -24.49 -15.24
CA GLU A 473 0.18 -24.66 -15.68
C GLU A 473 1.12 -23.57 -15.15
N ASP A 474 0.63 -22.33 -15.05
CA ASP A 474 1.40 -21.18 -14.58
C ASP A 474 1.71 -21.20 -13.07
N GLY A 475 1.12 -22.14 -12.34
CA GLY A 475 1.19 -22.23 -10.88
C GLY A 475 0.44 -21.11 -10.15
N ASN A 476 0.47 -21.18 -8.82
CA ASN A 476 -0.13 -20.15 -7.96
C ASN A 476 0.85 -18.99 -7.65
N ALA A 477 0.42 -18.03 -6.83
CA ALA A 477 1.23 -16.88 -6.44
C ALA A 477 2.55 -17.28 -5.75
N PHE A 478 2.54 -18.33 -4.92
CA PHE A 478 3.74 -18.82 -4.23
C PHE A 478 4.74 -19.45 -5.21
N ALA A 479 4.29 -20.24 -6.19
CA ALA A 479 5.17 -20.76 -7.23
C ALA A 479 5.88 -19.64 -8.02
N LYS A 480 5.17 -18.54 -8.30
CA LYS A 480 5.77 -17.34 -8.93
C LYS A 480 6.74 -16.63 -7.98
N ALA A 481 6.42 -16.56 -6.70
CA ALA A 481 7.30 -15.99 -5.68
C ALA A 481 8.61 -16.79 -5.53
N VAL A 482 8.57 -18.13 -5.54
CA VAL A 482 9.76 -18.99 -5.51
C VAL A 482 10.68 -18.69 -6.69
N LYS A 483 10.14 -18.59 -7.91
CA LYS A 483 10.93 -18.21 -9.10
C LYS A 483 11.60 -16.84 -8.92
N THR A 484 10.87 -15.89 -8.35
CA THR A 484 11.37 -14.53 -8.07
C THR A 484 12.50 -14.55 -7.04
N ILE A 485 12.33 -15.24 -5.92
CA ILE A 485 13.33 -15.36 -4.85
C ILE A 485 14.60 -16.04 -5.35
N ARG A 486 14.48 -17.13 -6.12
CA ARG A 486 15.63 -17.81 -6.74
C ARG A 486 16.38 -16.93 -7.73
N GLY A 487 15.66 -16.14 -8.52
CA GLY A 487 16.26 -15.15 -9.42
C GLY A 487 17.03 -14.07 -8.67
N LEU A 488 16.47 -13.53 -7.58
CA LEU A 488 17.16 -12.57 -6.71
C LEU A 488 18.41 -13.18 -6.09
N ARG A 489 18.30 -14.39 -5.54
CA ARG A 489 19.42 -15.13 -4.96
C ARG A 489 20.57 -15.28 -5.96
N GLY A 490 20.30 -15.81 -7.15
CA GLY A 490 21.35 -16.02 -8.16
C GLY A 490 22.01 -14.72 -8.62
N ASN A 491 21.22 -13.66 -8.82
CA ASN A 491 21.75 -12.35 -9.19
C ASN A 491 22.65 -11.78 -8.08
N TRP A 492 22.23 -11.84 -6.82
CA TRP A 492 22.98 -11.22 -5.71
C TRP A 492 24.17 -12.05 -5.23
N GLU A 493 24.09 -13.38 -5.30
CA GLU A 493 25.24 -14.25 -5.07
C GLU A 493 26.38 -13.93 -6.05
N SER A 494 26.05 -13.67 -7.33
CA SER A 494 27.05 -13.27 -8.32
C SER A 494 27.72 -11.93 -8.00
N THR A 495 26.99 -10.99 -7.38
CA THR A 495 27.52 -9.69 -6.94
C THR A 495 28.41 -9.79 -5.71
N LEU A 496 28.12 -10.71 -4.78
CA LEU A 496 28.84 -10.84 -3.51
C LEU A 496 30.21 -11.53 -3.65
N GLY A 497 30.43 -12.28 -4.74
CA GLY A 497 31.65 -13.08 -4.95
C GLY A 497 31.82 -14.24 -3.95
N PRO A 498 32.82 -15.13 -4.17
CA PRO A 498 33.07 -16.23 -3.25
C PRO A 498 33.59 -15.71 -1.90
N PHE A 499 33.00 -16.22 -0.81
CA PHE A 499 33.42 -15.89 0.54
C PHE A 499 34.82 -16.46 0.81
N VAL A 500 35.80 -15.59 1.00
CA VAL A 500 37.07 -15.98 1.60
C VAL A 500 36.93 -15.83 3.10
N ASN A 501 36.72 -16.95 3.79
CA ASN A 501 36.67 -16.96 5.26
C ASN A 501 38.07 -16.56 5.77
N PRO A 502 38.23 -15.47 6.55
CA PRO A 502 39.55 -14.98 6.97
C PRO A 502 40.33 -16.02 7.81
N VAL A 503 39.61 -16.93 8.48
CA VAL A 503 40.19 -18.06 9.22
C VAL A 503 40.85 -19.08 8.28
N THR A 504 40.26 -19.34 7.10
CA THR A 504 40.88 -20.22 6.09
C THR A 504 41.98 -19.53 5.29
N ALA A 505 41.90 -18.20 5.11
CA ALA A 505 42.97 -17.44 4.47
C ALA A 505 44.24 -17.39 5.33
N ALA A 506 44.09 -17.25 6.66
CA ALA A 506 45.21 -17.34 7.59
C ALA A 506 45.82 -18.75 7.63
N ALA A 507 45.00 -19.82 7.55
CA ALA A 507 45.49 -21.20 7.49
C ALA A 507 46.21 -21.52 6.16
N ALA A 508 45.81 -20.90 5.05
CA ALA A 508 46.48 -21.05 3.75
C ALA A 508 47.78 -20.24 3.64
N ALA A 509 47.93 -19.16 4.41
CA ALA A 509 49.14 -18.33 4.45
C ALA A 509 50.27 -18.94 5.30
N VAL A 510 49.97 -19.90 6.18
CA VAL A 510 50.96 -20.65 6.95
C VAL A 510 51.27 -21.96 6.21
N GLY A 511 52.00 -21.84 5.10
CA GLY A 511 52.60 -23.00 4.41
C GLY A 511 53.66 -23.70 5.28
N PRO A 512 53.96 -25.00 5.03
CA PRO A 512 54.83 -25.78 5.89
C PRO A 512 56.26 -25.25 5.83
N VAL A 513 56.79 -24.88 7.00
CA VAL A 513 58.24 -24.63 7.19
C VAL A 513 58.96 -25.96 6.98
N LEU A 514 59.53 -26.15 5.79
CA LEU A 514 60.46 -27.23 5.49
C LEU A 514 61.73 -27.02 6.34
N GLY A 515 61.86 -27.81 7.41
CA GLY A 515 63.10 -27.97 8.14
C GLY A 515 64.11 -28.74 7.28
N ALA A 516 65.19 -28.08 6.89
CA ALA A 516 66.38 -28.72 6.37
C ALA A 516 67.17 -29.30 7.56
N GLY A 517 67.37 -30.61 7.54
CA GLY A 517 68.31 -31.37 8.36
C GLY A 517 69.16 -32.25 7.46
#